data_AF-A0A674I6Q1-F1
#
_entry.id   AF-A0A674I6Q1-F1
#
_cell.length_a   1.000
_cell.length_b   1.000
_cell.length_c   1.000
_cell.angle_alpha   90.00
_cell.angle_beta   90.00
_cell.angle_gamma   90.00
#
_symmetry.space_group_name_H-M   'P 1'
#
loop_
_entity.id
_entity.type
_entity.pdbx_description
1 polymer ?
#
loop_
_entity_poly.entity_id
_entity_poly.type
_entity_poly.pdbx_seq_one_letter_code
_entity_poly.pdbx_strand_id
1 'polypeptide(L)'
;LLVALGSGGPGAPSPSGGAGAGGKLRGSRTEQSDDQRRKVNSRERRRMHHLNQALDGLREVMPYSQGPAVRKLSKIATLLLARNYILTLSSSLQEMRRLLSDVRERHKKRGSYSLVFFGSELHGEM
;
A
#
# COMPACT_ATOMS: atom_id res chain seq x y z
N LEU A 1 26.79 12.65 43.65
CA LEU A 1 27.01 12.23 42.25
C LEU A 1 27.04 13.51 41.41
N LEU A 2 28.21 13.90 40.89
CA LEU A 2 28.45 15.18 40.22
C LEU A 2 27.84 15.18 38.81
N VAL A 3 27.00 16.18 38.50
CA VAL A 3 26.52 16.46 37.14
C VAL A 3 27.47 17.49 36.53
N ALA A 4 28.36 17.05 35.63
CA ALA A 4 29.18 17.93 34.82
C ALA A 4 28.47 18.18 33.48
N LEU A 5 27.87 19.37 33.33
CA LEU A 5 27.39 19.87 32.05
C LEU A 5 28.57 20.44 31.26
N GLY A 6 28.93 19.75 30.18
CA GLY A 6 29.97 20.17 29.24
C GLY A 6 29.58 21.42 28.46
N SER A 7 30.48 22.39 28.47
CA SER A 7 30.47 23.60 27.65
C SER A 7 30.77 23.27 26.18
N GLY A 8 29.81 23.56 25.31
CA GLY A 8 30.01 23.55 23.86
C GLY A 8 30.69 24.85 23.40
N GLY A 9 31.93 24.76 22.95
CA GLY A 9 32.64 25.85 22.26
C GLY A 9 32.48 25.74 20.73
N PRO A 10 32.43 26.87 20.00
CA PRO A 10 32.34 26.87 18.54
C PRO A 10 33.71 26.57 17.91
N GLY A 11 33.80 25.46 17.17
CA GLY A 11 34.97 25.12 16.36
C GLY A 11 35.06 26.02 15.12
N ALA A 12 36.06 26.89 15.10
CA ALA A 12 36.44 27.70 13.94
C ALA A 12 37.05 26.82 12.81
N PRO A 13 36.98 27.25 11.54
CA PRO A 13 37.58 26.52 10.41
C PRO A 13 39.08 26.82 10.31
N SER A 14 39.90 25.77 10.20
CA SER A 14 41.32 25.89 9.83
C SER A 14 41.49 25.83 8.31
N PRO A 15 42.14 26.82 7.66
CA PRO A 15 42.67 26.68 6.32
C PRO A 15 44.18 26.38 6.42
N SER A 16 44.59 25.13 6.19
CA SER A 16 46.01 24.80 6.01
C SER A 16 46.24 24.39 4.56
N GLY A 17 47.02 25.23 3.87
CA GLY A 17 47.37 25.09 2.47
C GLY A 17 48.21 23.86 2.14
N GLY A 18 48.17 23.52 0.86
CA GLY A 18 49.03 22.53 0.22
C GLY A 18 49.00 22.77 -1.28
N ALA A 19 49.80 23.74 -1.74
CA ALA A 19 50.13 23.89 -3.15
C ALA A 19 50.91 22.66 -3.61
N GLY A 20 50.20 21.70 -4.22
CA GLY A 20 50.75 20.54 -4.89
C GLY A 20 50.50 20.64 -6.38
N ALA A 21 51.37 21.36 -7.09
CA ALA A 21 51.47 21.25 -8.54
C ALA A 21 52.08 19.86 -8.86
N GLY A 22 51.24 18.90 -9.26
CA GLY A 22 51.73 17.59 -9.70
C GLY A 22 50.63 16.56 -9.90
N GLY A 23 50.34 16.21 -11.16
CA GLY A 23 49.71 14.93 -11.50
C GLY A 23 48.26 14.97 -11.99
N LYS A 24 47.96 15.76 -13.03
CA LYS A 24 46.65 15.81 -13.73
C LYS A 24 46.32 14.55 -14.56
N LEU A 25 46.86 13.37 -14.22
CA LEU A 25 46.76 12.14 -15.03
C LEU A 25 46.06 10.96 -14.31
N ARG A 26 45.71 11.10 -13.02
CA ARG A 26 45.06 10.02 -12.24
C ARG A 26 43.61 10.31 -11.82
N GLY A 27 43.10 11.50 -12.12
CA GLY A 27 41.72 11.93 -11.79
C GLY A 27 40.66 11.46 -12.79
N SER A 28 41.01 11.32 -14.08
CA SER A 28 40.02 11.03 -15.15
C SER A 28 39.36 9.66 -15.03
N ARG A 29 40.10 8.62 -14.61
CA ARG A 29 39.56 7.26 -14.49
C ARG A 29 38.65 7.10 -13.27
N THR A 30 38.98 7.78 -12.17
CA THR A 30 38.16 7.82 -10.94
C THR A 30 36.91 8.68 -11.12
N GLU A 31 37.03 9.85 -11.75
CA GLU A 31 35.89 10.74 -12.07
C GLU A 31 34.89 10.07 -13.01
N GLN A 32 35.36 9.36 -14.04
CA GLN A 32 34.50 8.55 -14.90
C GLN A 32 33.78 7.44 -14.11
N SER A 33 34.44 6.83 -13.12
CA SER A 33 33.84 5.83 -12.24
C SER A 33 32.78 6.45 -11.31
N ASP A 34 33.03 7.65 -10.80
CA ASP A 34 32.12 8.37 -9.92
C ASP A 34 30.90 8.87 -10.68
N ASP A 35 31.06 9.31 -11.93
CA ASP A 35 29.95 9.67 -12.79
C ASP A 35 29.10 8.46 -13.19
N GLN A 36 29.71 7.29 -13.41
CA GLN A 36 28.96 6.04 -13.59
C GLN A 36 28.18 5.67 -12.32
N ARG A 37 28.81 5.74 -11.13
CA ARG A 37 28.13 5.52 -9.85
C ARG A 37 26.97 6.48 -9.64
N ARG A 38 27.16 7.78 -9.95
CA ARG A 38 26.11 8.81 -9.88
C ARG A 38 24.96 8.52 -10.84
N LYS A 39 25.25 8.09 -12.08
CA LYS A 39 24.23 7.70 -13.07
C LYS A 39 23.41 6.49 -12.60
N VAL A 40 24.07 5.47 -12.05
CA VAL A 40 23.40 4.28 -11.48
C VAL A 40 22.51 4.66 -10.30
N ASN A 41 23.03 5.45 -9.35
CA ASN A 41 22.26 5.90 -8.19
C ASN A 41 21.05 6.77 -8.60
N SER A 42 21.21 7.63 -9.60
CA SER A 42 20.11 8.43 -10.15
C SER A 42 19.01 7.54 -10.74
N ARG A 43 19.40 6.49 -11.48
CA ARG A 43 18.47 5.51 -12.03
C ARG A 43 17.73 4.75 -10.94
N GLU A 44 18.42 4.31 -9.89
CA GLU A 44 17.78 3.59 -8.79
C GLU A 44 16.84 4.49 -7.99
N ARG A 45 17.19 5.77 -7.77
CA ARG A 45 16.26 6.74 -7.17
C ARG A 45 14.98 6.87 -7.97
N ARG A 46 15.07 6.97 -9.30
CA ARG A 46 13.89 7.02 -10.17
C ARG A 46 13.05 5.74 -10.07
N ARG A 47 13.70 4.57 -10.09
CA ARG A 47 13.03 3.27 -9.90
C ARG A 47 12.28 3.24 -8.56
N MET A 48 12.93 3.67 -7.48
CA MET A 48 12.32 3.74 -6.15
C MET A 48 11.17 4.76 -6.07
N HIS A 49 11.26 5.89 -6.78
CA HIS A 49 10.15 6.84 -6.88
C HIS A 49 8.93 6.22 -7.56
N HIS A 50 9.11 5.52 -8.68
CA HIS A 50 7.99 4.83 -9.36
C HIS A 50 7.36 3.76 -8.45
N LEU A 51 8.18 2.97 -7.75
CA LEU A 51 7.70 1.96 -6.82
C LEU A 51 6.90 2.58 -5.65
N ASN A 52 7.42 3.67 -5.07
CA ASN A 52 6.74 4.36 -3.98
C ASN A 52 5.44 5.01 -4.45
N GLN A 53 5.38 5.55 -5.67
CA GLN A 53 4.15 6.07 -6.26
C GLN A 53 3.09 4.98 -6.41
N ALA A 54 3.46 3.79 -6.92
CA ALA A 54 2.54 2.66 -7.00
C ALA A 54 2.03 2.21 -5.62
N LEU A 55 2.89 2.22 -4.60
CA LEU A 55 2.50 1.90 -3.22
C LEU A 55 1.60 2.97 -2.61
N ASP A 56 1.78 4.25 -2.95
CA ASP A 56 0.87 5.33 -2.54
C ASP A 56 -0.48 5.18 -3.23
N GLY A 57 -0.53 4.87 -4.53
CA GLY A 57 -1.78 4.53 -5.22
C GLY A 57 -2.49 3.31 -4.61
N LEU A 58 -1.73 2.31 -4.14
CA LEU A 58 -2.32 1.19 -3.40
C LEU A 58 -2.98 1.64 -2.09
N ARG A 59 -2.43 2.66 -1.40
CA ARG A 59 -3.05 3.18 -0.17
C ARG A 59 -4.38 3.86 -0.44
N GLU A 60 -4.53 4.53 -1.57
CA GLU A 60 -5.77 5.24 -1.92
C GLU A 60 -6.98 4.30 -2.01
N VAL A 61 -6.76 3.04 -2.42
CA VAL A 61 -7.80 2.01 -2.53
C VAL A 61 -7.98 1.16 -1.28
N MET A 62 -7.17 1.37 -0.23
CA MET A 62 -7.32 0.64 1.04
C MET A 62 -8.52 1.16 1.84
N PRO A 63 -9.20 0.30 2.63
CA PRO A 63 -10.18 0.76 3.59
C PRO A 63 -9.49 1.60 4.69
N TYR A 64 -10.15 2.65 5.16
CA TYR A 64 -9.70 3.55 6.25
C TYR A 64 -8.48 4.41 5.95
N SER A 65 -7.99 4.46 4.71
CA SER A 65 -6.88 5.35 4.30
C SER A 65 -7.31 6.78 4.01
N GLN A 66 -8.61 7.01 3.84
CA GLN A 66 -9.22 8.28 3.47
C GLN A 66 -9.59 9.06 4.74
N GLY A 67 -8.91 10.19 4.98
CA GLY A 67 -9.27 11.11 6.05
C GLY A 67 -8.16 12.13 6.36
N PRO A 68 -8.50 13.40 6.64
CA PRO A 68 -7.52 14.48 6.85
C PRO A 68 -6.61 14.27 8.07
N ALA A 69 -6.97 13.36 8.98
CA ALA A 69 -6.17 13.00 10.16
C ALA A 69 -5.49 11.61 10.07
N VAL A 70 -5.69 10.87 8.98
CA VAL A 70 -5.17 9.49 8.85
C VAL A 70 -3.70 9.55 8.42
N ARG A 71 -2.81 9.06 9.29
CA ARG A 71 -1.38 8.96 8.99
C ARG A 71 -1.12 7.89 7.92
N LYS A 72 -0.16 8.15 7.03
CA LYS A 72 0.28 7.16 6.02
C LYS A 72 0.74 5.86 6.70
N LEU A 73 0.16 4.74 6.30
CA LEU A 73 0.56 3.40 6.74
C LEU A 73 2.00 3.08 6.29
N SER A 74 2.71 2.30 7.11
CA SER A 74 4.03 1.76 6.75
C SER A 74 3.94 0.83 5.54
N LYS A 75 5.08 0.56 4.87
CA LYS A 75 5.09 -0.32 3.68
C LYS A 75 4.55 -1.72 4.00
N ILE A 76 5.01 -2.31 5.10
CA ILE A 76 4.58 -3.63 5.54
C ILE A 76 3.09 -3.64 5.93
N ALA A 77 2.63 -2.63 6.66
CA ALA A 77 1.23 -2.53 7.05
C ALA A 77 0.32 -2.39 5.82
N THR A 78 0.73 -1.60 4.83
CA THR A 78 0.01 -1.44 3.56
C THR A 78 -0.16 -2.78 2.83
N LEU A 79 0.92 -3.57 2.72
CA LEU A 79 0.88 -4.86 2.04
C LEU A 79 0.03 -5.90 2.79
N LEU A 80 0.13 -5.94 4.12
CA LEU A 80 -0.69 -6.83 4.95
C LEU A 80 -2.18 -6.46 4.85
N LEU A 81 -2.49 -5.17 4.93
CA LEU A 81 -3.86 -4.69 4.80
C LEU A 81 -4.43 -5.00 3.42
N ALA A 82 -3.66 -4.79 2.36
CA ALA A 82 -4.08 -5.11 0.99
C ALA A 82 -4.41 -6.58 0.82
N ARG A 83 -3.56 -7.48 1.32
CA ARG A 83 -3.80 -8.92 1.30
C ARG A 83 -5.11 -9.28 2.01
N ASN A 84 -5.29 -8.79 3.23
CA ASN A 84 -6.47 -9.08 4.03
C ASN A 84 -7.73 -8.49 3.37
N TYR A 85 -7.63 -7.31 2.78
CA TYR A 85 -8.75 -6.66 2.12
C TYR A 85 -9.24 -7.46 0.91
N ILE A 86 -8.34 -7.99 0.07
CA ILE A 86 -8.71 -8.88 -1.04
C ILE A 86 -9.46 -10.12 -0.53
N LEU A 87 -9.00 -10.72 0.57
CA LEU A 87 -9.65 -11.89 1.17
C LEU A 87 -11.06 -11.56 1.68
N THR A 88 -11.20 -10.44 2.40
CA THR A 88 -12.49 -9.99 2.92
C THR A 88 -13.49 -9.70 1.80
N LEU A 89 -13.05 -8.99 0.75
CA LEU A 89 -13.90 -8.72 -0.43
C LEU A 89 -14.33 -10.02 -1.12
N SER A 90 -13.40 -10.96 -1.29
CA SER A 90 -13.69 -12.26 -1.91
C SER A 90 -14.71 -13.06 -1.11
N SER A 91 -14.56 -13.10 0.22
CA SER A 91 -15.52 -13.77 1.11
C SER A 91 -16.88 -13.08 1.10
N SER A 92 -16.92 -11.74 1.12
CA SER A 92 -18.16 -10.97 1.02
C SER A 92 -18.91 -11.24 -0.29
N LEU A 93 -18.20 -11.31 -1.42
CA LEU A 93 -18.79 -11.63 -2.72
C LEU A 93 -19.39 -13.05 -2.74
N GLN A 94 -18.72 -14.03 -2.13
CA GLN A 94 -19.24 -15.39 -2.03
C GLN A 94 -20.50 -15.46 -1.17
N GLU A 95 -20.51 -14.74 -0.04
CA GLU A 95 -21.66 -14.70 0.85
C GLU A 95 -22.87 -14.04 0.19
N MET A 96 -22.68 -12.91 -0.50
CA MET A 96 -23.75 -12.27 -1.26
C MET A 96 -24.35 -13.20 -2.33
N ARG A 97 -23.52 -14.00 -3.02
CA ARG A 97 -24.00 -14.99 -4.00
C ARG A 97 -24.84 -16.09 -3.35
N ARG A 98 -24.46 -16.55 -2.15
CA ARG A 98 -25.25 -17.54 -1.38
C ARG A 98 -26.60 -16.97 -0.98
N LEU A 99 -26.61 -15.77 -0.38
CA LEU A 99 -27.84 -15.11 0.04
C LEU A 99 -28.80 -14.86 -1.14
N LEU A 100 -28.30 -14.45 -2.30
CA LEU A 100 -29.12 -14.30 -3.50
C LEU A 100 -29.71 -15.63 -3.99
N SER A 101 -28.95 -16.72 -3.91
CA SER A 101 -29.43 -18.06 -4.24
C SER A 101 -30.54 -18.50 -3.28
N ASP A 102 -30.36 -18.26 -1.99
CA ASP A 102 -31.37 -18.58 -0.97
C ASP A 102 -32.66 -17.76 -1.18
N VAL A 103 -32.53 -16.47 -1.48
CA VAL A 103 -33.69 -15.61 -1.80
C VAL A 103 -34.42 -16.11 -3.04
N ARG A 104 -33.68 -16.51 -4.09
CA ARG A 104 -34.24 -17.08 -5.32
C ARG A 104 -35.00 -18.37 -5.06
N GLU A 105 -34.41 -19.28 -4.28
CA GLU A 105 -35.04 -20.55 -3.93
C GLU A 105 -36.28 -20.35 -3.05
N ARG A 106 -36.25 -19.40 -2.10
CA ARG A 106 -37.43 -19.00 -1.32
C ARG A 106 -38.54 -18.45 -2.21
N HIS A 107 -38.22 -17.64 -3.22
CA HIS A 107 -39.21 -17.14 -4.17
C HIS A 107 -39.81 -18.26 -5.03
N LYS A 108 -38.98 -19.18 -5.53
CA LYS A 108 -39.46 -20.35 -6.30
C LYS A 108 -40.40 -21.23 -5.48
N LYS A 109 -40.02 -21.51 -4.22
CA LYS A 109 -40.87 -22.26 -3.28
C LYS A 109 -42.18 -21.52 -3.01
N ARG A 110 -42.15 -20.22 -2.67
CA ARG A 110 -43.37 -19.43 -2.42
C ARG A 110 -44.30 -19.33 -3.64
N GLY A 111 -43.75 -19.15 -4.85
CA GLY A 111 -44.55 -19.17 -6.09
C GLY A 111 -45.17 -20.54 -6.37
N SER A 112 -44.45 -21.63 -6.04
CA SER A 112 -45.01 -22.98 -6.11
C SER A 112 -46.13 -23.17 -5.10
N TYR A 113 -45.94 -22.79 -3.82
CA TYR A 113 -46.97 -22.87 -2.78
C TYR A 113 -48.21 -22.03 -3.09
N SER A 114 -48.04 -20.86 -3.71
CA SER A 114 -49.16 -20.03 -4.19
C SER A 114 -50.01 -20.74 -5.25
N LEU A 115 -49.41 -21.54 -6.13
CA LEU A 115 -50.13 -22.29 -7.16
C LEU A 115 -50.79 -23.55 -6.60
N VAL A 116 -50.18 -24.21 -5.60
CA VAL A 116 -50.80 -25.40 -4.95
C VAL A 116 -51.95 -25.00 -4.01
N PHE A 117 -51.84 -23.88 -3.30
CA PHE A 117 -52.87 -23.43 -2.36
C PHE A 117 -54.16 -23.02 -3.08
N PHE A 118 -54.07 -22.32 -4.22
CA PHE A 118 -55.23 -21.95 -5.05
C PHE A 118 -55.98 -23.16 -5.66
N GLY A 119 -55.32 -24.32 -5.76
CA GLY A 119 -55.91 -25.55 -6.30
C GLY A 119 -56.67 -26.42 -5.29
N SER A 120 -56.75 -26.02 -4.02
CA SER A 120 -57.31 -26.85 -2.93
C SER A 120 -58.77 -26.53 -2.59
N GLU A 121 -59.39 -25.55 -3.26
CA GLU A 121 -60.69 -24.97 -2.87
C GLU A 121 -61.86 -25.36 -3.80
N LEU A 122 -61.78 -26.49 -4.50
CA LEU A 122 -62.82 -26.98 -5.43
C LEU A 122 -63.23 -28.46 -5.21
N HIS A 123 -63.36 -28.91 -3.97
CA HIS A 123 -64.12 -30.13 -3.69
C HIS A 123 -64.64 -30.15 -2.25
N GLY A 124 -65.86 -29.67 -2.06
CA GLY A 124 -66.51 -29.71 -0.76
C GLY A 124 -67.87 -29.07 -0.72
N GLU A 125 -68.73 -29.29 -1.72
CA GLU A 125 -70.18 -29.11 -1.62
C GLU A 125 -70.84 -30.05 -2.64
N MET A 126 -71.22 -31.25 -2.18
CA MET A 126 -72.32 -32.06 -2.71
C MET A 126 -73.09 -32.64 -1.53
#